data_AF-A0AAV0XVI5-F1
#
_entry.id   AF-A0AAV0XVI5-F1
#
_cell.length_a   1.000
_cell.length_b   1.000
_cell.length_c   1.000
_cell.angle_alpha   90.00
_cell.angle_beta   90.00
_cell.angle_gamma   90.00
#
_symmetry.space_group_name_H-M   'P 1'
#
loop_
_entity.id
_entity.type
_entity.pdbx_description
1 polymer ?
#
loop_
_entity_poly.entity_id
_entity_poly.type
_entity_poly.pdbx_seq_one_letter_code
_entity_poly.pdbx_strand_id
1 'polypeptide(L)'
;MTGSEKEAMERERRVLHRAKTIAMLNRDSTLNRMKAIADMASRVRDASELKPKLLTAAGDLDSLWDTFLRHNDAVLNALLDLDLASEYSVTLEAEVRTLYFDARSIVEEFAPLHTSRALSHGSSRSST
;
A
#
# COMPACT_ATOMS: atom_id res chain seq x y z
N MET A 1 -7.25 -45.31 -4.12
CA MET A 1 -6.21 -44.27 -4.01
C MET A 1 -4.87 -44.95 -3.84
N THR A 2 -3.94 -44.76 -4.78
CA THR A 2 -2.62 -45.40 -4.75
C THR A 2 -1.65 -44.61 -3.85
N GLY A 3 -0.53 -45.23 -3.44
CA GLY A 3 0.50 -44.54 -2.66
C GLY A 3 1.06 -43.31 -3.39
N SER A 4 1.21 -43.39 -4.71
CA SER A 4 1.67 -42.29 -5.56
C SER A 4 0.67 -41.12 -5.62
N GLU A 5 -0.64 -41.41 -5.69
CA GLU A 5 -1.69 -40.38 -5.64
C GLU A 5 -1.70 -39.63 -4.29
N LYS A 6 -1.48 -40.36 -3.19
CA LYS A 6 -1.41 -39.75 -1.86
C LYS A 6 -0.20 -38.81 -1.73
N GLU A 7 0.97 -39.23 -2.19
CA GLU A 7 2.17 -38.39 -2.19
C GLU A 7 2.03 -37.13 -3.05
N ALA A 8 1.37 -37.26 -4.21
CA ALA A 8 1.08 -36.13 -5.10
C ALA A 8 0.16 -35.10 -4.41
N MET A 9 -0.92 -35.55 -3.78
CA MET A 9 -1.83 -34.67 -3.03
C MET A 9 -1.15 -34.00 -1.83
N GLU A 10 -0.31 -34.73 -1.09
CA GLU A 10 0.45 -34.14 0.01
C GLU A 10 1.45 -33.09 -0.48
N ARG A 11 2.10 -33.31 -1.63
CA ARG A 11 2.96 -32.32 -2.26
C ARG A 11 2.18 -31.09 -2.67
N GLU A 12 1.04 -31.25 -3.34
CA GLU A 12 0.17 -30.16 -3.74
C GLU A 12 -0.28 -29.33 -2.53
N ARG A 13 -0.74 -30.00 -1.47
CA ARG A 13 -1.15 -29.33 -0.23
C ARG A 13 -0.01 -28.54 0.41
N ARG A 14 1.24 -29.04 0.39
CA ARG A 14 2.41 -28.28 0.85
C ARG A 14 2.67 -27.03 0.00
N VAL A 15 2.47 -27.11 -1.31
CA VAL A 15 2.62 -25.95 -2.21
C VAL A 15 1.58 -24.89 -1.90
N LEU A 16 0.32 -25.28 -1.72
CA LEU A 16 -0.77 -24.35 -1.39
C LEU A 16 -0.53 -23.66 -0.04
N HIS A 17 -0.15 -24.40 1.00
CA HIS A 17 0.21 -23.79 2.29
C HIS A 17 1.39 -22.82 2.19
N ARG A 18 2.41 -23.16 1.38
CA ARG A 18 3.54 -22.24 1.15
C ARG A 18 3.08 -20.97 0.42
N ALA A 19 2.20 -21.09 -0.57
CA ALA A 19 1.64 -19.94 -1.28
C ALA A 19 0.86 -19.02 -0.33
N LYS A 20 0.00 -19.57 0.54
CA LYS A 20 -0.70 -18.82 1.60
C LYS A 20 0.30 -18.07 2.48
N THR A 21 1.31 -18.75 3.02
CA THR A 21 2.31 -18.13 3.90
C THR A 21 3.03 -16.96 3.20
N ILE A 22 3.46 -17.14 1.95
CA ILE A 22 4.13 -16.09 1.19
C ILE A 22 3.19 -14.89 0.96
N ALA A 23 1.95 -15.14 0.55
CA ALA A 23 0.96 -14.09 0.31
C ALA A 23 0.70 -13.27 1.58
N MET A 24 0.53 -13.93 2.73
CA MET A 24 0.33 -13.27 4.02
C MET A 24 1.53 -12.41 4.42
N LEU A 25 2.75 -12.97 4.36
CA LEU A 25 3.98 -12.24 4.69
C LEU A 25 4.16 -10.99 3.81
N ASN A 26 3.87 -11.11 2.52
CA ASN A 26 3.95 -9.99 1.58
C ASN A 26 2.93 -8.90 1.89
N ARG A 27 1.67 -9.27 2.16
CA ARG A 27 0.63 -8.31 2.54
C ARG A 27 1.00 -7.59 3.84
N ASP A 28 1.41 -8.34 4.85
CA ASP A 28 1.70 -7.80 6.19
C ASP A 28 2.94 -6.90 6.16
N SER A 29 3.96 -7.26 5.37
CA SER A 29 5.14 -6.42 5.15
C SER A 29 4.77 -5.08 4.50
N THR A 30 3.95 -5.08 3.45
CA THR A 30 3.47 -3.84 2.80
C THR A 30 2.63 -3.00 3.78
N LEU A 31 1.72 -3.64 4.51
CA LEU A 31 0.89 -2.97 5.52
C LEU A 31 1.73 -2.30 6.60
N ASN A 32 2.76 -2.98 7.11
CA ASN A 32 3.65 -2.42 8.13
C ASN A 32 4.40 -1.18 7.62
N ARG A 33 4.80 -1.15 6.35
CA ARG A 33 5.42 0.04 5.73
C ARG A 33 4.42 1.20 5.66
N MET A 34 3.18 0.94 5.24
CA MET A 34 2.13 1.97 5.20
C MET A 34 1.83 2.53 6.60
N LYS A 35 1.70 1.66 7.60
CA LYS A 35 1.51 2.04 9.01
C LYS A 35 2.66 2.91 9.53
N ALA A 36 3.91 2.58 9.19
CA ALA A 36 5.06 3.37 9.60
C ALA A 36 5.05 4.79 8.99
N ILE A 37 4.60 4.94 7.74
CA ILE A 37 4.44 6.26 7.11
C ILE A 37 3.31 7.04 7.77
N ALA A 38 2.17 6.41 8.05
CA ALA A 38 1.05 7.04 8.74
C ALA A 38 1.41 7.47 10.17
N ASP A 39 2.16 6.66 10.93
CA ASP A 39 2.68 7.04 12.25
C ASP A 39 3.64 8.23 12.17
N MET A 40 4.52 8.25 11.16
CA MET A 40 5.41 9.38 10.94
C MET A 40 4.62 10.65 10.59
N ALA A 41 3.56 10.52 9.78
CA ALA A 41 2.68 11.61 9.41
C ALA A 41 1.96 12.19 10.63
N SER A 42 1.40 11.35 11.51
CA SER A 42 0.67 11.82 12.68
C SER A 42 1.54 12.64 13.66
N ARG A 43 2.85 12.36 13.69
CA ARG A 43 3.82 12.98 14.61
C ARG A 43 4.52 14.21 14.03
N VAL A 44 4.42 14.46 12.73
CA VAL A 44 5.22 15.50 12.05
C VAL A 44 4.89 16.93 12.52
N ARG A 45 3.65 17.16 13.00
CA ARG A 45 3.23 18.47 13.53
C ARG A 45 3.98 18.86 14.80
N ASP A 46 4.27 17.87 15.65
CA ASP A 46 4.97 18.06 16.93
C ASP A 46 6.49 17.88 16.78
N ALA A 47 6.94 17.20 15.72
CA ALA A 47 8.33 16.86 15.45
C ALA A 47 8.71 17.28 14.01
N SER A 48 8.90 18.58 13.81
CA SER A 48 9.17 19.19 12.50
C SER A 48 10.40 18.61 11.76
N GLU A 49 11.36 18.05 12.50
CA GLU A 49 12.53 17.35 11.97
C GLU A 49 12.19 16.06 11.21
N LEU A 50 10.99 15.52 11.39
CA LEU A 50 10.49 14.38 10.64
C LEU A 50 10.05 14.76 9.22
N LYS A 51 9.79 16.05 8.95
CA LYS A 51 9.25 16.51 7.66
C LYS A 51 10.02 15.99 6.44
N PRO A 52 11.36 16.10 6.35
CA PRO A 52 12.10 15.61 5.18
C PRO A 52 11.98 14.09 5.00
N LYS A 53 11.96 13.33 6.11
CA LYS A 53 11.81 11.88 6.09
C LYS A 53 10.40 11.48 5.64
N LEU A 54 9.39 12.19 6.14
CA LEU A 54 8.00 11.99 5.75
C LEU A 54 7.80 12.24 4.26
N LEU A 55 8.23 13.39 3.75
CA LEU A 55 8.07 13.73 2.32
C LEU A 55 8.77 12.71 1.41
N THR A 56 9.94 12.20 1.82
CA THR A 56 10.66 11.16 1.09
C THR A 56 9.89 9.83 1.11
N ALA A 57 9.49 9.35 2.28
CA ALA A 57 8.78 8.07 2.41
C ALA A 57 7.38 8.11 1.76
N ALA A 58 6.72 9.26 1.81
CA ALA A 58 5.41 9.48 1.21
C ALA A 58 5.42 9.41 -0.33
N GLY A 59 6.57 9.58 -0.98
CA GLY A 59 6.72 9.37 -2.41
C GLY A 59 6.36 7.94 -2.84
N ASP A 60 6.50 6.97 -1.95
CA ASP A 60 6.19 5.56 -2.21
C ASP A 60 4.74 5.18 -1.89
N LEU A 61 3.92 6.07 -1.28
CA LEU A 61 2.59 5.72 -0.76
C LEU A 61 1.65 5.15 -1.83
N ASP A 62 1.63 5.75 -3.02
CA ASP A 62 0.75 5.32 -4.13
C ASP A 62 1.14 3.91 -4.61
N SER A 63 2.45 3.66 -4.77
CA SER A 63 2.99 2.34 -5.13
C SER A 63 2.75 1.29 -4.04
N LEU A 64 2.84 1.68 -2.76
CA LEU A 64 2.53 0.80 -1.64
C LEU A 64 1.05 0.43 -1.59
N TRP A 65 0.15 1.38 -1.87
CA TRP A 65 -1.29 1.10 -1.97
C TRP A 65 -1.58 0.08 -3.07
N ASP A 66 -1.07 0.28 -4.29
CA ASP A 66 -1.27 -0.67 -5.39
C ASP A 66 -0.66 -2.05 -5.08
N THR A 67 0.49 -2.06 -4.39
CA THR A 67 1.14 -3.30 -3.95
C THR A 67 0.31 -4.01 -2.88
N PHE A 68 -0.29 -3.27 -1.95
CA PHE A 68 -1.17 -3.83 -0.93
C PHE A 68 -2.38 -4.50 -1.58
N LEU A 69 -3.05 -3.85 -2.53
CA LEU A 69 -4.20 -4.44 -3.24
C LEU A 69 -3.83 -5.78 -3.88
N ARG A 70 -2.72 -5.82 -4.64
CA ARG A 70 -2.23 -7.07 -5.26
C ARG A 70 -1.92 -8.16 -4.23
N HIS A 71 -1.28 -7.81 -3.12
CA HIS A 71 -0.98 -8.78 -2.06
C HIS A 71 -2.25 -9.24 -1.33
N ASN A 72 -3.23 -8.36 -1.15
CA ASN A 72 -4.50 -8.70 -0.53
C ASN A 72 -5.33 -9.66 -1.38
N ASP A 73 -5.35 -9.46 -2.70
CA ASP A 73 -5.94 -10.40 -3.66
C ASP A 73 -5.21 -11.76 -3.67
N ALA A 74 -3.87 -11.74 -3.62
CA ALA A 74 -3.09 -12.97 -3.53
C ALA A 74 -3.40 -13.78 -2.27
N VAL A 75 -3.66 -13.11 -1.13
CA VAL A 75 -4.12 -13.77 0.10
C VAL A 75 -5.50 -14.39 -0.09
N LEU A 76 -6.46 -13.67 -0.70
CA LEU A 76 -7.78 -14.22 -0.96
C LEU A 76 -7.71 -15.49 -1.80
N ASN A 77 -6.97 -15.46 -2.92
CA ASN A 77 -6.80 -16.62 -3.80
C ASN A 77 -6.17 -17.81 -3.06
N ALA A 78 -5.10 -17.58 -2.30
CA ALA A 78 -4.45 -18.65 -1.55
C ALA A 78 -5.32 -19.24 -0.43
N LEU A 79 -6.22 -18.43 0.15
CA LEU A 79 -7.22 -18.93 1.11
C LEU A 79 -8.31 -19.74 0.41
N LEU A 80 -8.77 -19.31 -0.77
CA LEU A 80 -9.75 -20.05 -1.58
C LEU A 80 -9.21 -21.42 -2.00
N ASP A 81 -7.96 -21.50 -2.45
CA ASP A 81 -7.32 -22.77 -2.84
C ASP A 81 -7.24 -23.79 -1.68
N LEU A 82 -7.29 -23.31 -0.43
CA LEU A 82 -7.24 -24.12 0.79
C LEU A 82 -8.60 -24.29 1.47
N ASP A 83 -9.69 -23.76 0.89
CA ASP A 83 -11.03 -23.72 1.51
C ASP A 83 -11.05 -22.99 2.87
N LEU A 84 -10.27 -21.90 2.98
CA LEU A 84 -10.11 -21.08 4.18
C LEU A 84 -10.63 -19.65 4.00
N ALA A 85 -11.61 -19.45 3.12
CA ALA A 85 -12.14 -18.12 2.78
C ALA A 85 -12.67 -17.34 4.00
N SER A 86 -13.15 -18.05 5.04
CA SER A 86 -13.61 -17.44 6.29
C SER A 86 -12.50 -16.71 7.08
N GLU A 87 -11.23 -16.99 6.79
CA GLU A 87 -10.09 -16.28 7.41
C GLU A 87 -9.79 -14.93 6.74
N TYR A 88 -10.39 -14.65 5.58
CA TYR A 88 -10.15 -13.40 4.86
C TYR A 88 -10.81 -12.22 5.57
N SER A 89 -10.05 -11.15 5.81
CA SER A 89 -10.59 -9.92 6.37
C SER A 89 -11.20 -9.04 5.28
N VAL A 90 -12.51 -8.85 5.34
CA VAL A 90 -13.27 -7.98 4.43
C VAL A 90 -13.18 -6.50 4.81
N THR A 91 -12.67 -6.15 6.00
CA THR A 91 -12.56 -4.75 6.46
C THR A 91 -11.16 -4.17 6.28
N LEU A 92 -10.14 -5.03 6.17
CA LEU A 92 -8.74 -4.61 6.18
C LEU A 92 -8.43 -3.59 5.08
N GLU A 93 -8.94 -3.78 3.85
CA GLU A 93 -8.69 -2.83 2.77
C GLU A 93 -9.19 -1.42 3.10
N ALA A 94 -10.38 -1.30 3.68
CA ALA A 94 -10.95 -0.02 4.09
C ALA A 94 -10.11 0.63 5.20
N GLU A 95 -9.64 -0.15 6.19
CA GLU A 95 -8.76 0.33 7.25
C GLU A 95 -7.43 0.86 6.69
N VAL A 96 -6.82 0.15 5.74
CA VAL A 96 -5.58 0.56 5.07
C VAL A 96 -5.79 1.79 4.19
N ARG A 97 -6.95 1.90 3.55
CA ARG A 97 -7.33 3.06 2.75
C ARG A 97 -7.44 4.32 3.60
N THR A 98 -7.98 4.22 4.81
CA THR A 98 -8.00 5.33 5.77
C THR A 98 -6.59 5.76 6.15
N LEU A 99 -5.70 4.82 6.50
CA LEU A 99 -4.29 5.13 6.79
C LEU A 99 -3.59 5.84 5.63
N TYR A 100 -3.86 5.39 4.40
CA TYR A 100 -3.34 6.01 3.20
C TYR A 100 -3.81 7.47 3.07
N PHE A 101 -5.12 7.73 3.21
CA PHE A 101 -5.66 9.08 3.08
C PHE A 101 -5.16 10.02 4.18
N ASP A 102 -5.11 9.56 5.43
CA ASP A 102 -4.63 10.35 6.55
C ASP A 102 -3.17 10.78 6.33
N ALA A 103 -2.31 9.83 5.93
CA ALA A 103 -0.93 10.12 5.62
C ALA A 103 -0.80 11.10 4.44
N ARG A 104 -1.60 10.91 3.37
CA ARG A 104 -1.55 11.75 2.17
C ARG A 104 -1.98 13.18 2.45
N SER A 105 -3.07 13.37 3.19
CA SER A 105 -3.56 14.69 3.58
C SER A 105 -2.50 15.49 4.33
N ILE A 106 -1.80 14.85 5.27
CA ILE A 106 -0.73 15.50 6.02
C ILE A 106 0.44 15.85 5.09
N VAL A 107 0.84 14.93 4.20
CA VAL A 107 1.93 15.17 3.24
C VAL A 107 1.62 16.37 2.36
N GLU A 108 0.37 16.52 1.90
CA GLU A 108 -0.07 17.66 1.09
C GLU A 108 0.04 19.00 1.84
N GLU A 109 -0.22 19.02 3.15
CA GLU A 109 -0.02 20.23 3.97
C GLU A 109 1.45 20.67 4.05
N PHE A 110 2.37 19.71 4.01
CA PHE A 110 3.81 19.97 4.14
C PHE A 110 4.56 20.04 2.82
N ALA A 111 3.94 19.55 1.74
CA ALA A 111 4.49 19.61 0.40
C ALA A 111 4.68 21.07 -0.02
N PRO A 112 5.78 21.41 -0.72
CA PRO A 112 5.92 22.74 -1.27
C PRO A 112 4.74 23.00 -2.19
N LEU A 113 4.04 24.13 -2.01
CA LEU A 113 3.10 24.63 -3.00
C LEU A 113 3.87 24.63 -4.33
N HIS A 114 3.40 23.85 -5.29
CA HIS A 114 3.84 24.05 -6.66
C HIS A 114 3.40 25.47 -7.01
N THR A 115 4.34 26.43 -6.95
CA THR A 115 4.18 27.71 -7.62
C THR A 115 4.07 27.37 -9.10
N SER A 116 2.85 27.07 -9.54
CA SER A 116 2.49 26.97 -10.95
C SER A 116 2.66 28.37 -11.51
N ARG A 117 3.89 28.62 -11.97
CA ARG A 117 4.27 29.52 -13.04
C ARG A 117 3.45 30.81 -13.10
N ALA A 118 3.81 31.75 -12.23
CA ALA A 118 3.70 33.16 -12.59
C ALA A 118 4.34 33.39 -13.98
N LEU A 119 3.74 34.30 -14.75
CA LEU A 119 4.16 34.84 -16.05
C LEU A 119 3.65 34.11 -17.31
N SER A 120 2.35 34.29 -17.60
CA SER A 120 1.90 34.58 -18.96
C SER A 120 1.33 36.01 -19.06
N HIS A 121 2.08 37.00 -18.56
CA HIS A 121 1.87 38.38 -18.99
C HIS A 121 2.49 38.56 -20.39
N GLY A 122 1.72 38.19 -21.41
CA GLY A 122 1.89 38.66 -22.77
C GLY A 122 0.80 39.69 -23.06
N SER A 123 0.89 40.88 -22.44
CA SER A 123 0.02 41.99 -22.77
C SER A 123 0.16 42.36 -24.24
N SER A 124 -0.98 42.40 -24.89
CA SER A 124 -1.32 43.14 -26.09
C SER A 124 -0.48 44.41 -26.26
N ARG A 125 0.23 44.52 -27.38
CA ARG A 125 0.58 45.82 -27.96
C ARG A 125 0.20 45.81 -29.43
N SER A 126 -0.94 46.45 -29.68
CA SER A 126 -1.36 46.97 -30.98
C SER A 126 -0.29 47.91 -31.52
N SER A 127 0.13 47.69 -32.77
CA SER A 127 0.87 48.68 -33.54
C SER A 127 -0.11 49.38 -34.48
N THR A 128 -0.12 50.69 -34.35
CA THR A 128 -0.63 51.73 -35.27
C THR A 128 -0.23 51.50 -36.71
#